data_AF-A0A1V8TVC9-F1
#
_entry.id   AF-A0A1V8TVC9-F1
#
_cell.length_a   1.000
_cell.length_b   1.000
_cell.length_c   1.000
_cell.angle_alpha   90.00
_cell.angle_beta   90.00
_cell.angle_gamma   90.00
#
_symmetry.space_group_name_H-M   'P 1'
#
loop_
_entity.id
_entity.type
_entity.pdbx_description
1 polymer ?
#
loop_
_entity_poly.entity_id
_entity_poly.type
_entity_poly.pdbx_seq_one_letter_code
_entity_poly.pdbx_strand_id
1 'polypeptide(L)'
;MLTTILSLLALAMTFLTSAAPWPQTTGSAPTTPLTTSIDYYQGTSTDSSCASQLVASGNITENWCMTFRTYAATITHLEDRDCTLVLYKGSASCGTEGGEVEHIGLPAGYDTTCVVSDVLDGGMNQKASGMWSCG
;
A
#
# COMPACT_ATOMS: atom_id res chain seq x y z
N MET A 1 -19.51 9.19 69.68
CA MET A 1 -20.30 7.98 69.99
C MET A 1 -20.78 7.38 68.68
N LEU A 2 -20.88 6.04 68.63
CA LEU A 2 -21.93 5.22 68.01
C LEU A 2 -22.50 5.66 66.63
N THR A 3 -22.20 4.95 65.52
CA THR A 3 -22.89 3.74 64.97
C THR A 3 -24.16 4.04 64.15
N THR A 4 -24.53 3.41 63.02
CA THR A 4 -23.95 2.47 62.00
C THR A 4 -25.05 2.19 60.94
N ILE A 5 -24.77 1.36 59.91
CA ILE A 5 -25.75 0.50 59.18
C ILE A 5 -26.64 1.21 58.13
N LEU A 6 -27.07 0.62 57.01
CA LEU A 6 -26.61 -0.44 56.05
C LEU A 6 -27.63 -0.43 54.85
N SER A 7 -27.58 -1.15 53.73
CA SER A 7 -26.77 -2.27 53.17
C SER A 7 -26.92 -2.32 51.62
N LEU A 8 -26.70 -3.50 51.02
CA LEU A 8 -26.95 -3.93 49.63
C LEU A 8 -25.94 -3.41 48.58
N LEU A 9 -24.88 -4.16 48.27
CA LEU A 9 -24.81 -5.44 47.51
C LEU A 9 -25.24 -5.34 46.04
N ALA A 10 -24.24 -5.40 45.16
CA ALA A 10 -24.29 -6.15 43.92
C ALA A 10 -22.95 -6.89 43.74
N LEU A 11 -22.99 -8.21 43.62
CA LEU A 11 -21.81 -9.03 43.32
C LEU A 11 -21.69 -9.21 41.80
N ALA A 12 -20.48 -9.03 41.26
CA ALA A 12 -20.12 -9.48 39.93
C ALA A 12 -18.72 -10.09 39.98
N MET A 13 -18.61 -11.42 39.85
CA MET A 13 -17.34 -12.09 39.64
C MET A 13 -17.17 -12.39 38.15
N THR A 14 -16.10 -11.89 37.55
CA THR A 14 -15.56 -12.41 36.29
C THR A 14 -14.06 -12.61 36.45
N PHE A 15 -13.64 -13.86 36.52
CA PHE A 15 -12.25 -14.26 36.32
C PHE A 15 -11.92 -14.13 34.82
N LEU A 16 -10.65 -13.89 34.47
CA LEU A 16 -9.84 -14.82 33.66
C LEU A 16 -8.44 -14.29 33.33
N THR A 17 -7.52 -15.25 33.18
CA THR A 17 -6.25 -15.18 32.42
C THR A 17 -5.32 -13.98 32.57
N SER A 18 -4.19 -14.21 33.25
CA SER A 18 -2.95 -13.47 33.04
C SER A 18 -2.40 -13.69 31.62
N ALA A 19 -2.47 -12.68 30.76
CA ALA A 19 -1.64 -12.61 29.57
C ALA A 19 -0.25 -12.08 29.98
N ALA A 20 0.73 -12.98 30.16
CA ALA A 20 2.12 -12.55 30.25
C ALA A 20 2.53 -11.97 28.88
N PRO A 21 3.14 -10.77 28.81
CA PRO A 21 3.64 -10.23 27.56
C PRO A 21 4.64 -11.22 26.94
N TRP A 22 4.31 -11.72 25.74
CA TRP A 22 5.30 -12.45 24.96
C TRP A 22 6.48 -11.51 24.65
N PRO A 23 7.73 -11.99 24.68
CA PRO A 23 8.85 -11.21 24.20
C PRO A 23 8.65 -10.98 22.69
N GLN A 24 8.20 -9.78 22.32
CA GLN A 24 8.14 -9.40 20.92
C GLN A 24 9.56 -9.41 20.37
N THR A 25 9.81 -10.24 19.36
CA THR A 25 11.11 -10.34 18.70
C THR A 25 11.46 -8.97 18.15
N THR A 26 12.52 -8.34 18.67
CA THR A 26 13.04 -7.08 18.14
C THR A 26 13.82 -7.34 16.84
N GLY A 27 13.12 -7.84 15.83
CA GLY A 27 13.49 -7.59 14.46
C GLY A 27 13.26 -6.10 14.20
N SER A 28 14.34 -5.32 14.20
CA SER A 28 14.27 -3.92 13.79
C SER A 28 13.65 -3.85 12.40
N ALA A 29 12.54 -3.14 12.25
CA ALA A 29 12.03 -2.80 10.93
C ALA A 29 13.17 -2.10 10.14
N PRO A 30 13.37 -2.41 8.85
CA PRO A 30 14.44 -1.79 8.06
C PRO A 30 14.38 -0.27 8.17
N THR A 31 15.45 0.33 8.71
CA THR A 31 15.51 1.79 8.92
C THR A 31 15.74 2.56 7.60
N THR A 32 16.09 1.84 6.54
CA THR A 32 15.92 2.26 5.15
C THR A 32 14.52 1.86 4.68
N PRO A 33 13.69 2.79 4.16
CA PRO A 33 12.41 2.41 3.58
C PRO A 33 12.65 1.48 2.37
N LEU A 34 11.77 0.49 2.21
CA LEU A 34 11.87 -0.49 1.14
C LEU A 34 11.65 0.18 -0.23
N THR A 35 12.37 -0.26 -1.26
CA THR A 35 12.31 0.32 -2.61
C THR A 35 12.40 -0.77 -3.68
N THR A 36 11.70 -0.60 -4.80
CA THR A 36 11.87 -1.42 -6.01
C THR A 36 11.88 -0.54 -7.27
N SER A 37 12.33 -1.12 -8.38
CA SER A 37 12.40 -0.45 -9.69
C SER A 37 11.01 -0.24 -10.30
N ILE A 38 10.87 0.84 -11.06
CA ILE A 38 9.69 1.14 -11.89
C ILE A 38 10.11 1.72 -13.25
N ASP A 39 9.53 1.19 -14.31
CA ASP A 39 9.68 1.68 -15.68
C ASP A 39 8.34 2.26 -16.14
N TYR A 40 8.37 3.47 -16.72
CA TYR A 40 7.18 4.26 -17.09
C TYR A 40 7.01 4.29 -18.61
N TYR A 41 5.80 4.03 -19.09
CA TYR A 41 5.51 3.84 -20.52
C TYR A 41 4.34 4.70 -21.03
N GLN A 42 4.41 5.04 -22.31
CA GLN A 42 3.35 5.72 -23.08
C GLN A 42 2.85 4.85 -24.24
N GLY A 43 1.68 5.21 -24.76
CA GLY A 43 0.98 4.49 -25.83
C GLY A 43 -0.19 3.68 -25.28
N THR A 44 -0.39 2.47 -25.79
CA THR A 44 -1.45 1.54 -25.37
C THR A 44 -0.86 0.24 -24.85
N SER A 45 -1.43 -0.31 -23.78
CA SER A 45 -1.16 -1.67 -23.30
C SER A 45 -1.70 -2.72 -24.28
N THR A 46 -1.09 -3.91 -24.27
CA THR A 46 -1.62 -5.13 -24.93
C THR A 46 -1.52 -6.29 -23.96
N ASP A 47 -2.19 -7.40 -24.27
CA ASP A 47 -2.12 -8.67 -23.50
C ASP A 47 -0.68 -9.24 -23.33
N SER A 48 0.29 -8.65 -24.04
CA SER A 48 1.69 -9.05 -24.11
C SER A 48 2.71 -7.94 -23.80
N SER A 49 2.28 -6.69 -23.55
CA SER A 49 3.18 -5.57 -23.24
C SER A 49 2.47 -4.48 -22.44
N CYS A 50 3.16 -3.92 -21.44
CA CYS A 50 2.55 -2.94 -20.54
C CYS A 50 2.20 -1.62 -21.24
N ALA A 51 3.03 -1.15 -22.18
CA ALA A 51 2.61 -0.30 -23.30
C ALA A 51 3.68 -0.34 -24.41
N SER A 52 3.57 0.53 -25.42
CA SER A 52 4.40 0.47 -26.63
C SER A 52 5.73 1.24 -26.56
N GLN A 53 5.90 2.18 -25.63
CA GLN A 53 7.11 3.01 -25.55
C GLN A 53 7.54 3.29 -24.10
N LEU A 54 8.74 2.85 -23.72
CA LEU A 54 9.42 3.29 -22.50
C LEU A 54 9.78 4.78 -22.60
N VAL A 55 9.49 5.57 -21.56
CA VAL A 55 9.78 7.02 -21.54
C VAL A 55 10.58 7.49 -20.32
N ALA A 56 10.56 6.76 -19.21
CA ALA A 56 11.37 7.03 -18.02
C ALA A 56 11.55 5.77 -17.17
N SER A 57 12.55 5.77 -16.30
CA SER A 57 12.84 4.72 -15.33
C SER A 57 13.14 5.35 -13.97
N GLY A 58 12.90 4.64 -12.88
CA GLY A 58 13.19 5.12 -11.52
C GLY A 58 12.98 4.05 -10.46
N ASN A 59 12.80 4.48 -9.21
CA ASN A 59 12.43 3.62 -8.10
C ASN A 59 11.16 4.15 -7.44
N ILE A 60 10.36 3.23 -6.89
CA ILE A 60 9.28 3.54 -5.94
C ILE A 60 9.75 3.25 -4.51
N THR A 61 9.13 3.91 -3.55
CA THR A 61 9.44 3.77 -2.12
C THR A 61 8.18 3.35 -1.40
N GLU A 62 8.32 2.42 -0.46
CA GLU A 62 7.21 1.86 0.30
C GLU A 62 6.48 2.93 1.12
N ASN A 63 5.14 2.85 1.14
CA ASN A 63 4.23 3.78 1.82
C ASN A 63 4.40 5.26 1.39
N TRP A 64 5.06 5.52 0.25
CA TRP A 64 5.16 6.85 -0.36
C TRP A 64 4.11 7.03 -1.45
N CYS A 65 3.45 8.19 -1.48
CA CYS A 65 2.51 8.53 -2.54
C CYS A 65 3.24 9.07 -3.78
N MET A 66 3.04 8.45 -4.94
CA MET A 66 3.59 8.89 -6.22
C MET A 66 2.49 9.26 -7.21
N THR A 67 2.69 10.31 -8.01
CA THR A 67 1.76 10.72 -9.07
C THR A 67 2.20 10.12 -10.42
N PHE A 68 1.32 9.37 -11.09
CA PHE A 68 1.57 8.89 -12.45
C PHE A 68 1.40 10.04 -13.46
N ARG A 69 2.23 10.03 -14.51
CA ARG A 69 2.21 11.00 -15.62
C ARG A 69 2.23 10.33 -17.01
N THR A 70 2.11 9.00 -17.02
CA THR A 70 2.34 8.13 -18.16
C THR A 70 1.29 7.04 -18.17
N TYR A 71 0.89 6.60 -19.37
CA TYR A 71 -0.24 5.70 -19.55
C TYR A 71 -0.14 4.45 -18.68
N ALA A 72 1.03 3.82 -18.64
CA ALA A 72 1.29 2.65 -17.82
C ALA A 72 2.68 2.69 -17.16
N ALA A 73 2.92 1.74 -16.26
CA ALA A 73 4.23 1.45 -15.69
C ALA A 73 4.39 -0.05 -15.38
N THR A 74 5.60 -0.61 -15.49
CA THR A 74 5.93 -1.91 -14.90
C THR A 74 6.66 -1.71 -13.59
N ILE A 75 6.34 -2.53 -12.58
CA ILE A 75 7.01 -2.53 -11.27
C ILE A 75 7.67 -3.89 -11.07
N THR A 76 8.95 -3.90 -10.72
CA THR A 76 9.71 -5.12 -10.45
C THR A 76 9.29 -5.74 -9.12
N HIS A 77 9.09 -7.05 -9.10
CA HIS A 77 8.79 -7.81 -7.89
C HIS A 77 9.99 -7.86 -6.92
N LEU A 78 9.74 -8.29 -5.69
CA LEU A 78 10.78 -8.55 -4.70
C LEU A 78 10.87 -10.07 -4.47
N GLU A 79 12.10 -10.57 -4.34
CA GLU A 79 12.34 -12.02 -4.29
C GLU A 79 11.78 -12.73 -3.05
N ASP A 80 11.51 -11.98 -1.97
CA ASP A 80 11.25 -12.51 -0.63
C ASP A 80 9.86 -12.21 -0.05
N ARG A 81 9.01 -11.44 -0.73
CA ARG A 81 7.71 -10.98 -0.19
C ARG A 81 6.69 -10.61 -1.27
N ASP A 82 5.42 -10.77 -0.92
CA ASP A 82 4.31 -10.23 -1.70
C ASP A 82 4.12 -8.73 -1.40
N CYS A 83 3.75 -7.96 -2.41
CA CYS A 83 3.44 -6.54 -2.31
C CYS A 83 2.11 -6.20 -3.00
N THR A 84 1.59 -5.01 -2.74
CA THR A 84 0.40 -4.46 -3.39
C THR A 84 0.66 -3.00 -3.77
N LEU A 85 0.27 -2.62 -4.98
CA LEU A 85 0.06 -1.23 -5.34
C LEU A 85 -1.44 -0.91 -5.19
N VAL A 86 -1.77 0.11 -4.40
CA VAL A 86 -3.08 0.76 -4.45
C VAL A 86 -2.99 1.90 -5.46
N LEU A 87 -3.72 1.78 -6.57
CA LEU A 87 -3.78 2.77 -7.65
C LEU A 87 -5.07 3.57 -7.53
N TYR A 88 -4.94 4.90 -7.42
CA TYR A 88 -6.04 5.86 -7.29
C TYR A 88 -6.21 6.60 -8.61
N LYS A 89 -7.07 6.09 -9.50
CA LYS A 89 -7.41 6.76 -10.77
C LYS A 89 -8.30 7.97 -10.48
N GLY A 90 -8.11 9.05 -11.24
CA GLY A 90 -8.75 10.36 -10.99
C GLY A 90 -8.09 11.20 -9.88
N SER A 91 -7.23 10.61 -9.04
CA SER A 91 -6.59 11.28 -7.90
C SER A 91 -5.10 11.53 -8.16
N ALA A 92 -4.55 12.66 -7.69
CA ALA A 92 -3.12 12.98 -7.81
C ALA A 92 -2.33 12.77 -6.50
N SER A 93 -3.03 12.47 -5.40
CA SER A 93 -2.54 12.59 -4.01
C SER A 93 -2.87 11.37 -3.13
N CYS A 94 -3.09 10.19 -3.75
CA CYS A 94 -3.38 8.92 -3.06
C CYS A 94 -4.56 8.96 -2.08
N GLY A 95 -5.52 9.86 -2.34
CA GLY A 95 -6.79 9.98 -1.62
C GLY A 95 -7.96 9.54 -2.47
N THR A 96 -9.02 9.05 -1.83
CA THR A 96 -10.26 8.55 -2.47
C THR A 96 -11.19 9.66 -2.97
N GLU A 97 -10.78 10.92 -2.90
CA GLU A 97 -11.63 12.12 -3.05
C GLU A 97 -12.11 12.42 -4.49
N GLY A 98 -12.00 11.50 -5.45
CA GLY A 98 -12.38 11.79 -6.83
C GLY A 98 -12.36 10.68 -7.88
N GLY A 99 -12.23 9.39 -7.53
CA GLY A 99 -12.22 8.34 -8.55
C GLY A 99 -12.04 6.90 -8.05
N GLU A 100 -11.69 6.03 -9.00
CA GLU A 100 -11.58 4.58 -8.81
C GLU A 100 -10.31 4.17 -8.05
N VAL A 101 -10.43 3.14 -7.22
CA VAL A 101 -9.32 2.57 -6.44
C VAL A 101 -9.13 1.11 -6.84
N GLU A 102 -7.98 0.81 -7.42
CA GLU A 102 -7.61 -0.50 -7.94
C GLU A 102 -6.49 -1.09 -7.06
N HIS A 103 -6.66 -2.34 -6.60
CA HIS A 103 -5.67 -3.05 -5.78
C HIS A 103 -4.93 -4.07 -6.66
N ILE A 104 -3.68 -3.77 -6.98
CA ILE A 104 -2.86 -4.55 -7.92
C ILE A 104 -1.83 -5.36 -7.14
N GLY A 105 -1.89 -6.69 -7.26
CA GLY A 105 -0.95 -7.61 -6.61
C GLY A 105 0.40 -7.68 -7.33
N LEU A 106 1.48 -7.69 -6.55
CA LEU A 106 2.85 -7.90 -7.00
C LEU A 106 3.40 -9.10 -6.20
N PRO A 107 3.30 -10.34 -6.72
CA PRO A 107 3.76 -11.53 -6.00
C PRO A 107 5.26 -11.52 -5.69
N ALA A 108 5.67 -12.34 -4.72
CA ALA A 108 7.08 -12.62 -4.47
C ALA A 108 7.74 -13.28 -5.70
N GLY A 109 8.88 -12.78 -6.15
CA GLY A 109 9.63 -13.31 -7.29
C GLY A 109 10.54 -12.31 -7.99
N TYR A 110 10.89 -12.62 -9.25
CA TYR A 110 11.77 -11.82 -10.11
C TYR A 110 11.04 -11.25 -11.35
N ASP A 111 9.72 -11.42 -11.43
CA ASP A 111 8.89 -10.95 -12.54
C ASP A 111 8.55 -9.44 -12.38
N THR A 112 7.64 -8.95 -13.22
CA THR A 112 7.12 -7.57 -13.13
C THR A 112 5.61 -7.56 -13.27
N THR A 113 4.92 -6.67 -12.55
CA THR A 113 3.49 -6.41 -12.76
C THR A 113 3.33 -5.15 -13.60
N CYS A 114 2.46 -5.20 -14.61
CA CYS A 114 2.02 -4.01 -15.32
C CYS A 114 0.90 -3.28 -14.56
N VAL A 115 0.98 -1.96 -14.54
CA VAL A 115 0.03 -1.04 -13.91
C VAL A 115 -0.45 -0.06 -14.99
N VAL A 116 -1.73 -0.14 -15.36
CA VAL A 116 -2.33 0.78 -16.34
C VAL A 116 -3.03 1.92 -15.59
N SER A 117 -2.46 3.11 -15.68
CA SER A 117 -2.95 4.30 -14.97
C SER A 117 -3.88 5.19 -15.80
N ASP A 118 -3.93 4.95 -17.12
CA ASP A 118 -4.69 5.70 -18.13
C ASP A 118 -4.31 7.20 -18.23
N VAL A 119 -3.16 7.60 -17.66
CA VAL A 119 -2.69 8.99 -17.65
C VAL A 119 -2.00 9.38 -18.95
N LEU A 120 -2.70 10.16 -19.78
CA LEU A 120 -2.18 10.75 -21.01
C LEU A 120 -1.62 12.18 -20.79
N ASP A 121 -0.91 12.70 -21.79
CA ASP A 121 -0.44 14.10 -21.89
C ASP A 121 0.27 14.63 -20.62
N GLY A 122 1.13 13.81 -20.02
CA GLY A 122 1.90 14.17 -18.82
C GLY A 122 1.07 14.31 -17.53
N GLY A 123 -0.20 13.90 -17.56
CA GLY A 123 -1.19 14.14 -16.52
C GLY A 123 -1.81 15.54 -16.58
N MET A 124 -2.05 16.08 -17.78
CA MET A 124 -2.74 17.37 -17.92
C MET A 124 -4.21 17.28 -17.53
N ASN A 125 -4.97 16.36 -18.13
CA ASN A 125 -6.41 16.21 -17.92
C ASN A 125 -6.73 15.03 -16.99
N GLN A 126 -6.18 13.86 -17.32
CA GLN A 126 -6.20 12.65 -16.49
C GLN A 126 -5.26 12.81 -15.29
N LYS A 127 -5.60 12.17 -14.17
CA LYS A 127 -4.76 12.05 -12.98
C LYS A 127 -4.78 10.60 -12.53
N ALA A 128 -3.65 10.09 -12.07
CA ALA A 128 -3.60 8.91 -11.24
C ALA A 128 -2.44 9.04 -10.26
N SER A 129 -2.56 8.37 -9.13
CA SER A 129 -1.50 8.28 -8.12
C SER A 129 -1.51 6.89 -7.50
N GLY A 130 -0.41 6.50 -6.87
CA GLY A 130 -0.30 5.17 -6.27
C GLY A 130 0.51 5.17 -5.00
N MET A 131 0.23 4.19 -4.14
CA MET A 131 1.02 3.89 -2.95
C MET A 131 1.28 2.38 -2.92
N TRP A 132 2.54 2.01 -2.79
CA TRP A 132 3.02 0.63 -2.81
C TRP A 132 3.43 0.20 -1.39
N SER A 133 3.04 -1.00 -0.99
CA SER A 133 3.37 -1.58 0.33
C SER A 133 3.57 -3.09 0.22
N CYS A 134 4.34 -3.65 1.15
CA CYS A 134 4.63 -5.09 1.22
C CYS A 134 4.28 -5.65 2.62
N GLY A 135 4.12 -6.98 2.73
CA GLY A 135 3.69 -7.68 3.95
C GLY A 135 4.56 -8.86 4.35
#